data_AF-A0A6F8EC55-F1
#
_entry.id   AF-A0A6F8EC55-F1
#
_cell.length_a   1.000
_cell.length_b   1.000
_cell.length_c   1.000
_cell.angle_alpha   90.00
_cell.angle_beta   90.00
_cell.angle_gamma   90.00
#
_symmetry.space_group_name_H-M   'P 1'
#
loop_
_entity.id
_entity.type
_entity.pdbx_description
1 polymer ?
#
loop_
_entity_poly.entity_id
_entity_poly.type
_entity_poly.pdbx_seq_one_letter_code
_entity_poly.pdbx_strand_id
1 'polypeptide(L)'
;MSDSLLHKDIQALIARLKHQDLSLGMLEKSLSRLIYDEINLEYLKACGLNFVETSENLITLKNLKTPLKDEVFSFIDLETTGSCPLKHEILEIGAVQVKGGEIINRFETLVKVKSVPDYIAELTGITYEDTLNAPSAHEALQELRLFLGNSVFVAHNANFDYNFLGRYFVEKLHCPLLNLKLCTLDLSKRAILSMRYSLSFLKELLGFGIEVSHRAYADALASYKLFEICLLNLPSYIKTTMDLIDFSKCANTLIKRPPRARHQETLVPFSLFERTKGLLNIIKATS
;
A
#
# COMPACT_ATOMS: atom_id res chain seq x y z
N MET A 1 -14.14 -20.41 -5.32
CA MET A 1 -12.81 -20.68 -4.74
C MET A 1 -12.59 -19.80 -3.52
N SER A 2 -11.74 -20.16 -2.57
CA SER A 2 -11.27 -19.17 -1.58
C SER A 2 -10.29 -18.23 -2.28
N ASP A 3 -10.44 -16.90 -2.08
CA ASP A 3 -9.55 -15.87 -2.64
C ASP A 3 -8.06 -16.17 -2.44
N SER A 4 -7.75 -16.92 -1.37
CA SER A 4 -6.42 -17.45 -1.04
C SER A 4 -5.75 -18.23 -2.17
N LEU A 5 -6.48 -19.09 -2.88
CA LEU A 5 -5.88 -19.93 -3.93
C LEU A 5 -5.53 -19.12 -5.18
N LEU A 6 -6.46 -18.27 -5.64
CA LEU A 6 -6.21 -17.36 -6.76
C LEU A 6 -5.02 -16.42 -6.46
N HIS A 7 -4.96 -15.86 -5.24
CA HIS A 7 -3.85 -15.01 -4.84
C HIS A 7 -2.50 -15.75 -4.92
N LYS A 8 -2.43 -17.00 -4.45
CA LYS A 8 -1.22 -17.83 -4.51
C LYS A 8 -0.75 -18.06 -5.94
N ASP A 9 -1.68 -18.39 -6.84
CA ASP A 9 -1.32 -18.67 -8.22
C ASP A 9 -0.90 -17.39 -8.98
N ILE A 10 -1.53 -16.24 -8.69
CA ILE A 10 -1.10 -14.94 -9.21
C ILE A 10 0.31 -14.59 -8.70
N GLN A 11 0.62 -14.83 -7.42
CA GLN A 11 1.99 -14.62 -6.92
C GLN A 11 3.01 -15.54 -7.62
N ALA A 12 2.65 -16.79 -7.91
CA ALA A 12 3.50 -17.70 -8.67
C ALA A 12 3.73 -17.21 -10.11
N LEU A 13 2.68 -16.67 -10.76
CA LEU A 13 2.78 -16.07 -12.09
C LEU A 13 3.70 -14.83 -12.07
N ILE A 14 3.52 -13.92 -11.11
CA ILE A 14 4.39 -12.75 -10.93
C ILE A 14 5.84 -13.19 -10.72
N ALA A 15 6.08 -14.19 -9.86
CA ALA A 15 7.42 -14.72 -9.60
C ALA A 15 8.07 -15.25 -10.88
N ARG A 16 7.32 -15.95 -11.73
CA ARG A 16 7.82 -16.42 -13.03
C ARG A 16 8.16 -15.26 -13.98
N LEU A 17 7.31 -14.23 -14.03
CA LEU A 17 7.50 -13.06 -14.88
C LEU A 17 8.70 -12.19 -14.47
N LYS A 18 9.11 -12.24 -13.21
CA LYS A 18 10.38 -11.62 -12.76
C LYS A 18 11.61 -12.23 -13.43
N HIS A 19 11.54 -13.50 -13.83
CA HIS A 19 12.67 -14.23 -14.41
C HIS A 19 12.64 -14.27 -15.93
N GLN A 20 11.44 -14.33 -16.53
CA GLN A 20 11.28 -14.38 -17.98
C GLN A 20 9.91 -13.84 -18.40
N ASP A 21 9.88 -13.12 -19.51
CA ASP A 21 8.63 -12.75 -20.20
C ASP A 21 8.02 -14.01 -20.84
N LEU A 22 6.70 -14.04 -21.01
CA LEU A 22 5.96 -15.24 -21.44
C LEU A 22 5.29 -15.02 -22.79
N SER A 23 5.31 -16.01 -23.68
CA SER A 23 4.41 -15.97 -24.84
C SER A 23 2.94 -16.04 -24.40
N LEU A 24 2.02 -15.55 -25.23
CA LEU A 24 0.59 -15.57 -24.94
C LEU A 24 0.10 -16.98 -24.58
N GLY A 25 0.47 -18.00 -25.36
CA GLY A 25 0.09 -19.39 -25.07
C GLY A 25 0.67 -19.96 -23.76
N MET A 26 1.87 -19.52 -23.34
CA MET A 26 2.42 -19.91 -22.04
C MET A 26 1.68 -19.24 -20.88
N LEU A 27 1.27 -17.98 -21.08
CA LEU A 27 0.47 -17.25 -20.13
C LEU A 27 -0.91 -17.90 -20.00
N GLU A 28 -1.62 -18.11 -21.11
CA GLU A 28 -2.91 -18.81 -21.16
C GLU A 28 -2.84 -20.19 -20.50
N LYS A 29 -1.77 -20.96 -20.73
CA LYS A 29 -1.56 -22.26 -20.04
C LYS A 29 -1.34 -22.11 -18.53
N SER A 30 -0.80 -20.99 -18.09
CA SER A 30 -0.65 -20.68 -16.66
C SER A 30 -2.00 -20.24 -16.07
N LEU A 31 -2.81 -19.51 -16.84
CA LEU A 31 -4.14 -19.05 -16.47
C LEU A 31 -5.18 -20.16 -16.51
N SER A 32 -5.09 -21.12 -17.43
CA SER A 32 -6.04 -22.25 -17.50
C SER A 32 -5.95 -23.19 -16.30
N ARG A 33 -4.84 -23.15 -15.56
CA ARG A 33 -4.70 -23.80 -14.25
C ARG A 33 -5.47 -23.08 -13.14
N LEU A 34 -5.88 -21.83 -13.37
CA LEU A 34 -6.71 -21.03 -12.48
C LEU A 34 -8.21 -21.35 -12.65
N ILE A 35 -8.58 -22.61 -12.93
CA ILE A 35 -9.92 -23.23 -12.81
C ILE A 35 -11.15 -22.36 -13.20
N TYR A 36 -11.06 -21.43 -14.15
CA TYR A 36 -12.21 -20.64 -14.59
C TYR A 36 -12.06 -20.26 -16.06
N ASP A 37 -13.07 -20.60 -16.87
CA ASP A 37 -13.16 -20.29 -18.30
C ASP A 37 -13.22 -18.77 -18.59
N GLU A 38 -13.42 -17.94 -17.55
CA GLU A 38 -13.56 -16.49 -17.65
C GLU A 38 -12.29 -15.69 -17.30
N ILE A 39 -11.26 -16.30 -16.71
CA ILE A 39 -10.01 -15.59 -16.37
C ILE A 39 -9.15 -15.46 -17.63
N ASN A 40 -9.18 -14.25 -18.21
CA ASN A 40 -8.32 -13.87 -19.33
C ASN A 40 -7.44 -12.67 -18.97
N LEU A 41 -6.57 -12.29 -19.90
CA LEU A 41 -5.63 -11.18 -19.72
C LEU A 41 -6.31 -9.84 -19.42
N GLU A 42 -7.42 -9.55 -20.08
CA GLU A 42 -8.16 -8.30 -19.89
C GLU A 42 -8.83 -8.25 -18.52
N TYR A 43 -9.37 -9.37 -18.03
CA TYR A 43 -9.89 -9.46 -16.67
C TYR A 43 -8.80 -9.18 -15.63
N LEU A 44 -7.62 -9.78 -15.78
CA LEU A 44 -6.51 -9.57 -14.85
C LEU A 44 -5.99 -8.12 -14.89
N LYS A 45 -5.93 -7.51 -16.08
CA LYS A 45 -5.62 -6.08 -16.23
C LYS A 45 -6.64 -5.23 -15.49
N ALA A 46 -7.92 -5.51 -15.70
CA ALA A 46 -8.99 -4.77 -15.04
C ALA A 46 -8.93 -4.92 -13.50
N CYS A 47 -8.37 -6.02 -12.98
CA CYS A 47 -8.17 -6.26 -11.55
C CYS A 47 -6.84 -5.71 -11.00
N GLY A 48 -6.08 -4.96 -11.81
CA GLY A 48 -4.94 -4.15 -11.36
C GLY A 48 -3.56 -4.67 -11.78
N LEU A 49 -3.48 -5.75 -12.57
CA LEU A 49 -2.20 -6.24 -13.10
C LEU A 49 -1.82 -5.58 -14.42
N ASN A 50 -0.72 -4.84 -14.45
CA ASN A 50 -0.31 -4.07 -15.62
C ASN A 50 0.39 -4.91 -16.70
N PHE A 51 -0.32 -5.86 -17.30
CA PHE A 51 0.22 -6.66 -18.38
C PHE A 51 0.42 -5.84 -19.66
N VAL A 52 1.59 -5.99 -20.28
CA VAL A 52 1.95 -5.36 -21.55
C VAL A 52 2.63 -6.34 -22.47
N GLU A 53 2.47 -6.12 -23.78
CA GLU A 53 3.22 -6.82 -24.81
C GLU A 53 4.54 -6.09 -25.08
N THR A 54 5.60 -6.86 -25.26
CA THR A 54 6.96 -6.39 -25.57
C THR A 54 7.16 -6.33 -27.08
N SER A 55 8.26 -5.72 -27.54
CA SER A 55 8.63 -5.70 -28.96
C SER A 55 8.90 -7.09 -29.56
N GLU A 56 9.08 -8.11 -28.72
CA GLU A 56 9.31 -9.50 -29.12
C GLU A 56 8.01 -10.33 -29.10
N ASN A 57 6.84 -9.69 -29.01
CA ASN A 57 5.52 -10.33 -28.88
C ASN A 57 5.41 -11.26 -27.66
N LEU A 58 6.14 -10.94 -26.59
CA LEU A 58 6.04 -11.58 -25.28
C LEU A 58 5.24 -10.70 -24.32
N ILE A 59 4.54 -11.31 -23.39
CA ILE A 59 3.80 -10.66 -22.32
C ILE A 59 4.65 -10.54 -21.05
N THR A 60 4.63 -9.36 -20.45
CA THR A 60 5.27 -9.06 -19.17
C THR A 60 4.39 -8.19 -18.28
N LEU A 61 4.79 -7.98 -17.03
CA LEU A 61 4.20 -6.96 -16.17
C LEU A 61 5.03 -5.69 -16.26
N LYS A 62 4.41 -4.59 -16.70
CA LYS A 62 5.10 -3.32 -16.94
C LYS A 62 5.85 -2.82 -15.71
N ASN A 63 5.24 -2.94 -14.53
CA ASN A 63 5.82 -2.49 -13.26
C ASN A 63 7.16 -3.19 -12.95
N LEU A 64 7.42 -4.40 -13.49
CA LEU A 64 8.69 -5.11 -13.26
C LEU A 64 9.90 -4.34 -13.74
N LYS A 65 9.73 -3.53 -14.79
CA LYS A 65 10.80 -2.80 -15.48
C LYS A 65 10.64 -1.29 -15.38
N THR A 66 9.57 -0.81 -14.73
CA THR A 66 9.25 0.62 -14.66
C THR A 66 10.20 1.32 -13.69
N PRO A 67 10.93 2.37 -14.12
CA PRO A 67 11.72 3.19 -13.21
C PRO A 67 10.83 3.85 -12.15
N LEU A 68 11.33 4.00 -10.92
CA LEU A 68 10.53 4.56 -9.81
C LEU A 68 9.88 5.90 -10.11
N LYS A 69 10.58 6.79 -10.83
CA LYS A 69 10.07 8.12 -11.20
C LYS A 69 8.88 8.07 -12.19
N ASP A 70 8.76 6.99 -12.95
CA ASP A 70 7.75 6.84 -14.01
C ASP A 70 6.54 6.02 -13.54
N GLU A 71 6.66 5.37 -12.37
CA GLU A 71 5.59 4.58 -11.76
C GLU A 71 4.54 5.47 -11.09
N VAL A 72 3.29 5.01 -11.12
CA VAL A 72 2.21 5.61 -10.33
C VAL A 72 2.03 4.81 -9.06
N PHE A 73 2.16 5.47 -7.91
CA PHE A 73 1.89 4.92 -6.59
C PHE A 73 0.59 5.51 -6.06
N SER A 74 -0.36 4.66 -5.69
CA SER A 74 -1.58 5.05 -4.99
C SER A 74 -1.41 4.76 -3.50
N PHE A 75 -1.21 5.81 -2.73
CA PHE A 75 -1.20 5.74 -1.26
C PHE A 75 -2.64 5.70 -0.79
N ILE A 76 -2.99 4.68 0.00
CA ILE A 76 -4.33 4.43 0.49
C ILE A 76 -4.26 4.22 1.99
N ASP A 77 -5.28 4.72 2.67
CA ASP A 77 -5.56 4.45 4.07
C ASP A 77 -7.08 4.29 4.23
N LEU A 78 -7.50 3.53 5.23
CA LEU A 78 -8.90 3.25 5.53
C LEU A 78 -9.19 3.52 7.00
N GLU A 79 -10.29 4.21 7.25
CA GLU A 79 -10.96 4.08 8.54
C GLU A 79 -12.02 2.98 8.45
N THR A 80 -12.13 2.18 9.50
CA THR A 80 -13.07 1.05 9.54
C THR A 80 -13.83 1.04 10.86
N THR A 81 -14.99 0.40 10.89
CA THR A 81 -15.79 0.25 12.12
C THR A 81 -15.17 -0.75 13.12
N GLY A 82 -13.96 -1.25 12.84
CA GLY A 82 -13.17 -2.15 13.67
C GLY A 82 -12.16 -2.96 12.86
N SER A 83 -11.35 -3.78 13.52
CA SER A 83 -10.11 -4.33 12.92
C SER A 83 -10.25 -5.64 12.12
N CYS A 84 -11.43 -6.27 12.15
CA CYS A 84 -11.65 -7.56 11.48
C CYS A 84 -12.47 -7.39 10.19
N PRO A 85 -11.89 -7.65 8.99
CA PRO A 85 -12.59 -7.50 7.72
C PRO A 85 -13.89 -8.31 7.60
N LEU A 86 -13.96 -9.46 8.28
CA LEU A 86 -15.13 -10.35 8.24
C LEU A 86 -16.34 -9.81 9.03
N LYS A 87 -16.10 -8.87 9.94
CA LYS A 87 -17.10 -8.39 10.90
C LYS A 87 -17.39 -6.90 10.81
N HIS A 88 -16.51 -6.13 10.18
CA HIS A 88 -16.56 -4.68 10.17
C HIS A 88 -16.64 -4.11 8.76
N GLU A 89 -17.00 -2.84 8.70
CA GLU A 89 -17.28 -2.10 7.48
C GLU A 89 -16.21 -1.04 7.25
N ILE A 90 -15.92 -0.76 5.98
CA ILE A 90 -15.11 0.40 5.59
C ILE A 90 -15.97 1.63 5.88
N LEU A 91 -15.40 2.59 6.62
CA LEU A 91 -16.05 3.81 7.08
C LEU A 91 -15.62 5.02 6.25
N GLU A 92 -14.33 5.11 5.95
CA GLU A 92 -13.73 6.16 5.12
C GLU A 92 -12.63 5.55 4.25
N ILE A 93 -12.47 6.10 3.04
CA ILE A 93 -11.38 5.77 2.13
C ILE A 93 -10.67 7.07 1.79
N GLY A 94 -9.36 7.11 2.02
CA GLY A 94 -8.51 8.20 1.61
C GLY A 94 -7.41 7.70 0.71
N ALA A 95 -7.17 8.39 -0.41
CA ALA A 95 -6.13 8.02 -1.33
C ALA A 95 -5.50 9.21 -2.07
N VAL A 96 -4.22 9.07 -2.39
CA VAL A 96 -3.47 10.01 -3.23
C VAL A 96 -2.61 9.26 -4.23
N GLN A 97 -2.65 9.69 -5.49
CA GLN A 97 -1.78 9.17 -6.53
C GLN A 97 -0.59 10.09 -6.73
N VAL A 98 0.58 9.46 -6.80
CA VAL A 98 1.84 10.15 -6.98
C VAL A 98 2.60 9.54 -8.15
N LYS A 99 3.19 10.38 -8.99
CA LYS A 99 4.13 10.00 -10.03
C LYS A 99 5.30 10.98 -10.02
N GLY A 100 6.53 10.47 -10.02
CA GLY A 100 7.73 11.32 -10.07
C GLY A 100 7.89 12.29 -8.90
N GLY A 101 7.25 12.02 -7.75
CA GLY A 101 7.24 12.94 -6.60
C GLY A 101 6.18 14.04 -6.67
N GLU A 102 5.27 13.99 -7.66
CA GLU A 102 4.16 14.92 -7.77
C GLU A 102 2.83 14.22 -7.51
N ILE A 103 1.95 14.86 -6.74
CA ILE A 103 0.57 14.41 -6.57
C ILE A 103 -0.19 14.69 -7.87
N ILE A 104 -0.68 13.63 -8.51
CA ILE A 104 -1.39 13.73 -9.79
C ILE A 104 -2.90 13.50 -9.65
N ASN A 105 -3.35 12.88 -8.55
CA ASN A 105 -4.77 12.68 -8.28
C ASN A 105 -5.04 12.52 -6.78
N ARG A 106 -6.28 12.78 -6.36
CA ARG A 106 -6.76 12.62 -4.98
C ARG A 106 -8.14 11.96 -4.97
N PHE A 107 -8.40 11.17 -3.93
CA PHE A 107 -9.68 10.52 -3.70
C PHE A 107 -9.96 10.48 -2.21
N GLU A 108 -11.17 10.86 -1.81
CA GLU A 108 -11.61 10.85 -0.43
C GLU A 108 -13.13 10.63 -0.42
N THR A 109 -13.60 9.65 0.34
CA THR A 109 -15.03 9.42 0.51
C THR A 109 -15.32 8.75 1.84
N LEU A 110 -16.41 9.17 2.48
CA LEU A 110 -17.08 8.34 3.47
C LEU A 110 -17.76 7.17 2.77
N VAL A 111 -18.09 6.13 3.54
CA VAL A 111 -18.83 4.97 3.08
C VAL A 111 -20.02 4.74 4.01
N LYS A 112 -21.18 4.50 3.43
CA LYS A 112 -22.38 4.17 4.21
C LYS A 112 -22.21 2.84 4.95
N VAL A 113 -22.28 2.90 6.28
CA VAL A 113 -22.18 1.73 7.18
C VAL A 113 -23.50 1.51 7.93
N LYS A 114 -23.60 0.40 8.66
CA LYS A 114 -24.78 0.09 9.49
C LYS A 114 -24.70 0.69 10.89
N SER A 115 -23.49 0.88 11.40
CA SER A 115 -23.23 1.43 12.72
C SER A 115 -21.78 1.85 12.83
N VAL A 116 -21.50 2.93 13.57
CA VAL A 116 -20.16 3.30 14.00
C VAL A 116 -20.07 3.11 15.52
N PRO A 117 -19.18 2.23 16.03
CA PRO A 117 -18.99 2.10 17.46
C PRO A 117 -18.45 3.40 18.09
N ASP A 118 -18.86 3.71 19.32
CA ASP A 118 -18.48 4.96 20.00
C ASP A 118 -16.95 5.19 20.04
N TYR A 119 -16.17 4.13 20.29
CA TYR A 119 -14.72 4.23 20.33
C TYR A 119 -14.09 4.54 18.95
N ILE A 120 -14.76 4.17 17.84
CA ILE A 120 -14.33 4.54 16.49
C ILE A 120 -14.72 5.99 16.21
N ALA A 121 -15.92 6.41 16.63
CA ALA A 121 -16.36 7.79 16.48
C ALA A 121 -15.47 8.76 17.29
N GLU A 122 -15.08 8.38 18.50
CA GLU A 122 -14.13 9.15 19.32
C GLU A 122 -12.73 9.23 18.66
N LEU A 123 -12.29 8.15 18.03
CA LEU A 123 -10.98 8.07 17.39
C LEU A 123 -10.90 8.88 16.09
N THR A 124 -11.91 8.73 15.23
CA THR A 124 -11.91 9.25 13.85
C THR A 124 -12.67 10.57 13.71
N GLY A 125 -13.53 10.88 14.68
CA GLY A 125 -14.48 11.98 14.60
C GLY A 125 -15.66 11.73 13.66
N ILE A 126 -15.80 10.54 13.08
CA ILE A 126 -16.87 10.19 12.14
C ILE A 126 -18.00 9.50 12.90
N THR A 127 -19.20 10.06 12.87
CA THR A 127 -20.38 9.43 13.49
C THR A 127 -21.17 8.61 12.48
N TYR A 128 -22.14 7.83 12.96
CA TYR A 128 -23.05 7.10 12.06
C TYR A 128 -23.85 8.06 11.16
N GLU A 129 -24.27 9.21 11.70
CA GLU A 129 -25.04 10.24 11.01
C GLU A 129 -24.30 10.80 9.79
N ASP A 130 -22.98 10.98 9.89
CA ASP A 130 -22.14 11.44 8.78
C ASP A 130 -22.18 10.48 7.58
N THR A 131 -22.47 9.20 7.82
CA THR A 131 -22.46 8.15 6.79
C THR A 131 -23.81 7.94 6.09
N LEU A 132 -24.89 8.55 6.58
CA LEU A 132 -26.26 8.26 6.10
C LEU A 132 -26.45 8.57 4.61
N ASN A 133 -25.82 9.66 4.17
CA ASN A 133 -25.84 10.16 2.79
C ASN A 133 -24.57 9.81 2.00
N ALA A 134 -23.64 9.07 2.60
CA ALA A 134 -22.43 8.62 1.92
C ALA A 134 -22.76 7.56 0.85
N PRO A 135 -21.89 7.38 -0.16
CA PRO A 135 -22.02 6.30 -1.13
C PRO A 135 -22.09 4.93 -0.45
N SER A 136 -22.79 3.99 -1.08
CA SER A 136 -22.70 2.60 -0.68
C SER A 136 -21.28 2.07 -0.88
N ALA A 137 -20.92 0.99 -0.17
CA ALA A 137 -19.64 0.33 -0.38
C ALA A 137 -19.43 -0.09 -1.84
N HIS A 138 -20.49 -0.47 -2.58
CA HIS A 138 -20.34 -0.83 -3.99
C HIS A 138 -19.90 0.37 -4.84
N GLU A 139 -20.57 1.51 -4.71
CA GLU A 139 -20.28 2.74 -5.45
C GLU A 139 -18.88 3.27 -5.13
N ALA A 140 -18.55 3.38 -3.84
CA ALA A 140 -17.24 3.85 -3.38
C ALA A 140 -16.09 2.98 -3.93
N LEU A 141 -16.27 1.65 -3.99
CA LEU A 141 -15.25 0.74 -4.51
C LEU A 141 -15.17 0.77 -6.04
N GLN A 142 -16.27 1.01 -6.75
CA GLN A 142 -16.22 1.22 -8.20
C GLN A 142 -15.35 2.44 -8.54
N GLU A 143 -15.56 3.56 -7.86
CA GLU A 143 -14.76 4.76 -8.04
C GLU A 143 -13.30 4.54 -7.61
N LEU A 144 -13.07 3.90 -6.46
CA LEU A 144 -11.72 3.58 -6.01
C LEU A 144 -10.99 2.66 -7.00
N ARG A 145 -11.68 1.70 -7.63
CA ARG A 145 -11.08 0.82 -8.64
C ARG A 145 -10.63 1.61 -9.87
N LEU A 146 -11.45 2.54 -10.34
CA LEU A 146 -11.09 3.43 -11.45
C LEU A 146 -9.91 4.33 -11.08
N PHE A 147 -9.91 4.86 -9.85
CA PHE A 147 -8.79 5.61 -9.30
C PHE A 147 -7.52 4.76 -9.29
N LEU A 148 -7.55 3.56 -8.71
CA LEU A 148 -6.43 2.64 -8.61
C LEU A 148 -5.84 2.26 -9.97
N GLY A 149 -6.68 1.89 -10.93
CA GLY A 149 -6.24 1.35 -12.23
C GLY A 149 -5.14 0.30 -12.05
N ASN A 150 -4.00 0.52 -12.72
CA ASN A 150 -2.84 -0.38 -12.67
C ASN A 150 -1.69 0.16 -11.79
N SER A 151 -1.96 1.16 -10.94
CA SER A 151 -0.97 1.73 -10.04
C SER A 151 -0.53 0.74 -8.96
N VAL A 152 0.61 1.01 -8.33
CA VAL A 152 1.07 0.27 -7.16
C VAL A 152 0.25 0.70 -5.95
N PHE A 153 -0.40 -0.24 -5.29
CA PHE A 153 -1.07 -0.03 -4.02
C PHE A 153 -0.02 0.17 -2.92
N VAL A 154 -0.09 1.29 -2.21
CA VAL A 154 0.81 1.63 -1.11
C VAL A 154 0.00 1.98 0.13
N ALA A 155 0.36 1.41 1.28
CA ALA A 155 -0.27 1.78 2.56
C ALA A 155 0.72 1.57 3.71
N HIS A 156 0.45 2.20 4.86
CA HIS A 156 1.22 1.97 6.07
C HIS A 156 0.65 0.77 6.82
N ASN A 157 1.46 -0.28 7.03
CA ASN A 157 0.94 -1.60 7.44
C ASN A 157 -0.05 -2.19 6.42
N ALA A 158 0.31 -2.12 5.13
CA ALA A 158 -0.58 -2.38 3.99
C ALA A 158 -1.37 -3.69 3.99
N ASN A 159 -0.99 -4.70 4.78
CA ASN A 159 -1.79 -5.91 4.91
C ASN A 159 -3.18 -5.64 5.48
N PHE A 160 -3.34 -4.63 6.34
CA PHE A 160 -4.64 -4.27 6.90
C PHE A 160 -5.59 -3.79 5.79
N ASP A 161 -5.23 -2.68 5.14
CA ASP A 161 -6.03 -2.01 4.11
C ASP A 161 -6.26 -2.91 2.90
N TYR A 162 -5.18 -3.56 2.42
CA TYR A 162 -5.24 -4.41 1.24
C TYR A 162 -6.15 -5.63 1.46
N ASN A 163 -6.18 -6.20 2.66
CA ASN A 163 -7.07 -7.33 2.95
C ASN A 163 -8.53 -6.89 3.16
N PHE A 164 -8.75 -5.72 3.78
CA PHE A 164 -10.08 -5.12 3.89
C PHE A 164 -10.66 -4.86 2.50
N LEU A 165 -9.93 -4.14 1.66
CA LEU A 165 -10.34 -3.84 0.28
C LEU A 165 -10.43 -5.12 -0.55
N GLY A 166 -9.46 -6.04 -0.46
CA GLY A 166 -9.47 -7.28 -1.22
C GLY A 166 -10.74 -8.09 -1.02
N ARG A 167 -11.20 -8.22 0.23
CA ARG A 167 -12.49 -8.86 0.56
C ARG A 167 -13.65 -8.11 -0.08
N TYR A 168 -13.72 -6.80 0.11
CA TYR A 168 -14.82 -5.97 -0.37
C TYR A 168 -14.87 -5.91 -1.91
N PHE A 169 -13.73 -5.90 -2.58
CA PHE A 169 -13.59 -5.97 -4.04
C PHE A 169 -14.20 -7.26 -4.59
N VAL A 170 -13.91 -8.41 -3.96
CA VAL A 170 -14.51 -9.69 -4.36
C VAL A 170 -16.01 -9.72 -4.07
N GLU A 171 -16.42 -9.31 -2.86
CA GLU A 171 -17.82 -9.37 -2.42
C GLU A 171 -18.75 -8.38 -3.14
N LYS A 172 -18.24 -7.20 -3.51
CA LYS A 172 -19.04 -6.11 -4.08
C LYS A 172 -18.84 -5.95 -5.58
N LEU A 173 -17.67 -6.27 -6.13
CA LEU A 173 -17.33 -6.02 -7.54
C LEU A 173 -17.04 -7.29 -8.34
N HIS A 174 -17.00 -8.47 -7.70
CA HIS A 174 -16.63 -9.74 -8.33
C HIS A 174 -15.28 -9.69 -9.06
N CYS A 175 -14.36 -8.86 -8.57
CA CYS A 175 -13.01 -8.74 -9.09
C CYS A 175 -12.04 -8.66 -7.92
N PRO A 176 -11.02 -9.52 -7.85
CA PRO A 176 -10.01 -9.45 -6.81
C PRO A 176 -9.15 -8.18 -6.95
N LEU A 177 -8.69 -7.64 -5.82
CA LEU A 177 -7.64 -6.62 -5.81
C LEU A 177 -6.29 -7.30 -6.11
N LEU A 178 -5.73 -7.09 -7.30
CA LEU A 178 -4.46 -7.68 -7.75
C LEU A 178 -3.33 -6.66 -7.98
N ASN A 179 -3.57 -5.37 -7.72
CA ASN A 179 -2.53 -4.35 -7.76
C ASN A 179 -1.28 -4.78 -6.98
N LEU A 180 -0.10 -4.46 -7.51
CA LEU A 180 1.14 -4.71 -6.78
C LEU A 180 1.12 -3.93 -5.46
N LYS A 181 1.50 -4.60 -4.37
CA LYS A 181 1.41 -4.07 -3.01
C LYS A 181 2.79 -3.71 -2.45
N LEU A 182 2.91 -2.50 -1.90
CA LEU A 182 4.06 -2.01 -1.13
C LEU A 182 3.61 -1.54 0.26
N CYS A 183 4.40 -1.85 1.29
CA CYS A 183 4.12 -1.47 2.68
C CYS A 183 5.12 -0.42 3.15
N THR A 184 4.69 0.80 3.47
CA THR A 184 5.59 1.87 3.93
C THR A 184 6.17 1.59 5.31
N LEU A 185 5.49 0.80 6.14
CA LEU A 185 6.01 0.32 7.43
C LEU A 185 7.22 -0.60 7.21
N ASP A 186 7.14 -1.55 6.29
CA ASP A 186 8.24 -2.46 6.00
C ASP A 186 9.39 -1.76 5.27
N LEU A 187 9.06 -0.85 4.34
CA LEU A 187 10.05 0.03 3.73
C LEU A 187 10.77 0.90 4.78
N SER A 188 10.04 1.45 5.75
CA SER A 188 10.65 2.27 6.83
C SER A 188 11.63 1.47 7.67
N LYS A 189 11.33 0.20 8.01
CA LYS A 189 12.26 -0.69 8.74
C LYS A 189 13.60 -0.91 8.03
N ARG A 190 13.62 -0.68 6.72
CA ARG A 190 14.75 -0.87 5.82
C ARG A 190 15.51 0.41 5.55
N ALA A 191 14.82 1.54 5.54
CA ALA A 191 15.35 2.84 5.17
C ALA A 191 15.65 3.76 6.37
N ILE A 192 14.99 3.54 7.51
CA ILE A 192 14.99 4.46 8.65
C ILE A 192 15.37 3.72 9.93
N LEU A 193 16.32 4.27 10.68
CA LEU A 193 16.71 3.77 11.99
C LEU A 193 15.73 4.27 13.05
N SER A 194 14.81 3.41 13.51
CA SER A 194 13.83 3.78 14.54
C SER A 194 13.51 2.64 15.53
N MET A 195 13.10 3.00 16.75
CA MET A 195 12.63 2.05 17.77
C MET A 195 11.18 1.57 17.51
N ARG A 196 10.35 2.45 16.93
CA ARG A 196 8.94 2.20 16.58
C ARG A 196 8.68 2.66 15.15
N TYR A 197 7.75 1.99 14.48
CA TYR A 197 7.45 2.23 13.08
C TYR A 197 5.96 2.49 12.86
N SER A 198 5.21 2.92 13.88
CA SER A 198 3.86 3.45 13.63
C SER A 198 3.98 4.79 12.91
N LEU A 199 3.01 5.09 12.05
CA LEU A 199 3.01 6.31 11.24
C LEU A 199 3.12 7.56 12.13
N SER A 200 2.34 7.63 13.20
CA SER A 200 2.39 8.71 14.21
C SER A 200 3.78 8.90 14.82
N PHE A 201 4.45 7.82 15.20
CA PHE A 201 5.78 7.88 15.80
C PHE A 201 6.83 8.34 14.79
N LEU A 202 6.77 7.83 13.56
CA LEU A 202 7.71 8.22 12.50
C LEU A 202 7.46 9.67 12.07
N LYS A 203 6.21 10.14 12.08
CA LYS A 203 5.86 11.54 11.87
C LYS A 203 6.51 12.44 12.91
N GLU A 204 6.37 12.10 14.20
CA GLU A 204 7.00 12.86 15.28
C GLU A 204 8.54 12.85 15.18
N LEU A 205 9.12 11.69 14.87
CA LEU A 205 10.57 11.52 14.75
C LEU A 205 11.17 12.31 13.58
N LEU A 206 10.49 12.31 12.43
CA LEU A 206 11.04 12.84 11.16
C LEU A 206 10.55 14.26 10.84
N GLY A 207 9.44 14.70 11.44
CA GLY A 207 8.96 16.07 11.34
C GLY A 207 8.40 16.46 9.97
N PHE A 208 7.76 15.54 9.22
CA PHE A 208 7.27 15.82 7.87
C PHE A 208 5.96 16.63 7.76
N GLY A 209 5.55 17.31 8.84
CA GLY A 209 4.58 18.42 8.80
C GLY A 209 3.11 18.09 8.49
N ILE A 210 2.77 16.81 8.33
CA ILE A 210 1.39 16.35 8.09
C ILE A 210 0.83 15.75 9.37
N GLU A 211 -0.38 16.16 9.75
CA GLU A 211 -1.07 15.56 10.90
C GLU A 211 -1.49 14.12 10.59
N VAL A 212 -1.21 13.22 11.53
CA VAL A 212 -1.79 11.88 11.55
C VAL A 212 -2.96 11.98 12.50
N SER A 213 -4.16 11.92 11.96
CA SER A 213 -5.37 12.38 12.66
C SER A 213 -6.51 11.38 12.64
N HIS A 214 -6.26 10.13 12.22
CA HIS A 214 -7.31 9.14 12.00
C HIS A 214 -8.37 9.64 11.02
N ARG A 215 -7.87 10.27 9.95
CA ARG A 215 -8.64 10.67 8.78
C ARG A 215 -7.92 10.10 7.58
N ALA A 216 -8.62 9.27 6.82
CA ALA A 216 -7.99 8.39 5.86
C ALA A 216 -7.16 9.16 4.82
N TYR A 217 -7.64 10.31 4.32
CA TYR A 217 -6.88 11.07 3.32
C TYR A 217 -5.60 11.69 3.91
N ALA A 218 -5.68 12.22 5.14
CA ALA A 218 -4.53 12.80 5.83
C ALA A 218 -3.46 11.72 6.10
N ASP A 219 -3.88 10.54 6.56
CA ASP A 219 -2.99 9.43 6.87
C ASP A 219 -2.38 8.81 5.59
N ALA A 220 -3.12 8.74 4.49
CA ALA A 220 -2.57 8.39 3.17
C ALA A 220 -1.49 9.38 2.71
N LEU A 221 -1.71 10.68 2.91
CA LEU A 221 -0.74 11.74 2.58
C LEU A 221 0.50 11.69 3.48
N ALA A 222 0.32 11.40 4.77
CA ALA A 222 1.41 11.17 5.71
C ALA A 222 2.25 9.93 5.31
N SER A 223 1.60 8.84 4.87
CA SER A 223 2.26 7.65 4.34
C SER A 223 3.09 7.97 3.08
N TYR A 224 2.60 8.84 2.21
CA TYR A 224 3.37 9.36 1.08
C TYR A 224 4.61 10.14 1.53
N LYS A 225 4.49 11.08 2.47
CA LYS A 225 5.66 11.82 2.98
C LYS A 225 6.71 10.92 3.63
N LEU A 226 6.27 9.91 4.38
CA LEU A 226 7.16 8.90 4.92
C LEU A 226 7.87 8.12 3.79
N PHE A 227 7.16 7.78 2.73
CA PHE A 227 7.72 7.11 1.56
C PHE A 227 8.79 7.96 0.87
N GLU A 228 8.57 9.26 0.67
CA GLU A 228 9.59 10.17 0.11
C GLU A 228 10.89 10.14 0.90
N ILE A 229 10.79 10.21 2.23
CA ILE A 229 11.97 10.13 3.12
C ILE A 229 12.66 8.76 2.99
N CYS A 230 11.89 7.67 2.86
CA CYS A 230 12.46 6.35 2.64
C CYS A 230 13.24 6.28 1.31
N LEU A 231 12.74 6.92 0.25
CA LEU A 231 13.40 6.91 -1.06
C LEU A 231 14.79 7.56 -1.01
N LEU A 232 14.98 8.60 -0.18
CA LEU A 232 16.29 9.26 0.00
C LEU A 232 17.36 8.35 0.61
N ASN A 233 16.96 7.26 1.26
CA ASN A 233 17.84 6.32 1.96
C ASN A 233 17.97 4.98 1.24
N LEU A 234 17.56 4.89 -0.03
CA LEU A 234 17.65 3.65 -0.79
C LEU A 234 19.07 3.36 -1.29
N PRO A 235 19.48 2.09 -1.32
CA PRO A 235 20.67 1.68 -2.03
C PRO A 235 20.58 1.99 -3.54
N SER A 236 21.70 2.32 -4.18
CA SER A 236 21.78 2.69 -5.60
C SER A 236 21.39 1.58 -6.59
N TYR A 237 21.30 0.32 -6.14
CA TYR A 237 20.84 -0.79 -6.97
C TYR A 237 19.32 -0.86 -7.10
N ILE A 238 18.56 -0.15 -6.27
CA ILE A 238 17.10 -0.07 -6.36
C ILE A 238 16.74 0.92 -7.47
N LYS A 239 16.26 0.43 -8.62
CA LYS A 239 15.99 1.26 -9.80
C LYS A 239 14.55 1.17 -10.27
N THR A 240 13.95 -0.01 -10.14
CA THR A 240 12.60 -0.30 -10.62
C THR A 240 11.60 -0.43 -9.47
N THR A 241 10.32 -0.34 -9.81
CA THR A 241 9.22 -0.61 -8.88
C THR A 241 9.35 -1.97 -8.20
N MET A 242 9.74 -3.00 -8.96
CA MET A 242 9.88 -4.35 -8.40
C MET A 242 11.06 -4.46 -7.44
N ASP A 243 12.19 -3.82 -7.75
CA ASP A 243 13.34 -3.76 -6.84
C ASP A 243 12.92 -3.19 -5.48
N LEU A 244 12.12 -2.11 -5.49
CA LEU A 244 11.64 -1.46 -4.28
C LEU A 244 10.68 -2.34 -3.48
N ILE A 245 9.73 -2.99 -4.16
CA ILE A 245 8.79 -3.92 -3.53
C ILE A 245 9.57 -5.08 -2.88
N ASP A 246 10.51 -5.69 -3.59
CA ASP A 246 11.32 -6.79 -3.04
C ASP A 246 12.24 -6.32 -1.91
N PHE A 247 12.84 -5.14 -2.02
CA PHE A 247 13.64 -4.53 -0.96
C PHE A 247 12.86 -4.32 0.34
N SER A 248 11.59 -3.90 0.25
CA SER A 248 10.72 -3.77 1.42
C SER A 248 10.42 -5.09 2.12
N LYS A 249 10.40 -6.21 1.38
CA LYS A 249 9.99 -7.54 1.88
C LYS A 249 11.15 -8.41 2.35
N CYS A 250 12.27 -8.39 1.64
CA CYS A 250 13.25 -9.48 1.67
C CYS A 250 14.46 -9.23 2.58
N ALA A 251 14.43 -8.24 3.49
CA ALA A 251 15.67 -7.86 4.15
C ALA A 251 15.51 -7.43 5.63
N ASN A 252 16.55 -7.73 6.43
CA ASN A 252 16.51 -7.66 7.89
C ASN A 252 16.28 -6.22 8.41
N THR A 253 15.59 -6.07 9.54
CA THR A 253 15.45 -4.77 10.23
C THR A 253 16.81 -4.17 10.56
N LEU A 254 16.98 -2.85 10.37
CA LEU A 254 18.24 -2.15 10.68
C LEU A 254 18.63 -2.22 12.16
N ILE A 255 17.64 -2.34 13.06
CA ILE A 255 17.84 -2.60 14.49
C ILE A 255 17.38 -4.02 14.81
N LYS A 256 18.27 -4.86 15.36
CA LYS A 256 17.84 -6.08 16.06
C LYS A 256 17.25 -5.66 17.40
N ARG A 257 15.95 -5.84 17.60
CA ARG A 257 15.34 -5.63 18.92
C ARG A 257 16.01 -6.59 19.91
N PRO A 258 16.46 -6.14 21.09
CA PRO A 258 16.83 -7.08 22.14
C PRO A 258 15.59 -7.95 22.46
N PRO A 259 15.78 -9.23 22.84
CA PRO A 259 14.67 -10.07 23.28
C PRO A 259 13.91 -9.35 24.39
N ARG A 260 12.57 -9.40 24.37
CA ARG A 260 11.72 -8.71 25.35
C ARG A 260 12.15 -9.08 26.77
N ALA A 261 12.88 -8.20 27.43
CA ALA A 261 13.14 -8.30 28.86
C ALA A 261 11.82 -8.02 29.60
N ARG A 262 11.47 -8.89 30.56
CA ARG A 262 10.45 -8.57 31.55
C ARG A 262 11.05 -7.50 32.47
N HIS A 263 10.30 -6.43 32.66
CA HIS A 263 10.50 -5.35 33.61
C HIS A 263 11.52 -4.25 33.29
N GLN A 264 11.15 -3.08 33.80
CA GLN A 264 11.59 -1.72 33.52
C GLN A 264 13.09 -1.52 33.72
N GLU A 265 13.69 -0.74 32.83
CA GLU A 265 14.60 0.35 33.22
C GLU A 265 14.61 1.40 32.10
N THR A 266 14.30 2.64 32.48
CA THR A 266 14.30 3.82 31.62
C THR A 266 15.73 4.15 31.21
N LEU A 267 16.08 3.86 29.96
CA LEU A 267 17.29 4.41 29.34
C LEU A 267 16.92 5.63 28.49
N VAL A 268 17.37 6.80 28.95
CA VAL A 268 17.24 8.08 28.25
C VAL A 268 18.15 8.06 27.02
N PRO A 269 17.67 8.25 25.77
CA PRO A 269 18.52 8.10 24.60
C PRO A 269 19.07 9.45 24.11
N PHE A 270 20.08 9.98 24.80
CA PHE A 270 21.00 10.99 24.23
C PHE A 270 22.14 10.27 23.50
N SER A 271 21.93 9.86 22.24
CA SER A 271 23.01 9.59 21.26
C SER A 271 22.54 9.13 19.87
N LEU A 272 21.26 8.78 19.67
CA LEU A 272 20.75 8.45 18.33
C LEU A 272 20.39 9.69 17.48
N PHE A 273 20.24 10.85 18.12
CA PHE A 273 19.72 12.08 17.54
C PHE A 273 20.72 12.84 16.64
N GLU A 274 22.02 12.62 16.81
CA GLU A 274 23.07 13.38 16.10
C GLU A 274 23.34 12.83 14.68
N ARG A 275 23.03 11.55 14.40
CA ARG A 275 23.21 10.98 13.05
C ARG A 275 22.08 11.30 12.08
N THR A 276 20.86 11.55 12.56
CA THR A 276 19.72 11.95 11.71
C THR A 276 19.75 13.45 11.38
N LYS A 277 20.28 14.31 12.26
CA LYS A 277 20.46 15.75 11.98
C LYS A 277 21.35 16.04 10.76
N GLY A 278 22.38 15.23 10.52
CA GLY A 278 23.25 15.37 9.35
C GLY A 278 22.51 15.23 8.02
N LEU A 279 21.41 14.46 7.97
CA LEU A 279 20.56 14.27 6.80
C LEU A 279 19.39 15.28 6.73
N LEU A 280 18.85 15.70 7.88
CA LEU A 280 17.76 16.68 7.96
C LEU A 280 18.16 18.11 7.54
N ASN A 281 19.44 18.48 7.68
CA ASN A 281 19.93 19.81 7.24
C ASN A 281 19.91 20.02 5.72
N ILE A 282 19.71 18.97 4.92
CA ILE A 282 19.58 19.08 3.46
C ILE A 282 18.16 19.49 3.07
N ILE A 283 17.14 19.14 3.87
CA ILE A 283 15.72 19.38 3.55
C ILE A 283 15.32 20.85 3.83
N LYS A 284 16.00 21.54 4.74
CA LYS A 284 15.76 22.98 5.03
C LYS A 284 16.52 23.96 4.14
N ALA A 285 17.39 23.48 3.25
CA ALA A 285 18.21 24.34 2.39
C ALA A 285 17.64 24.55 0.98
N THR A 286 16.49 23.93 0.65
CA THR A 286 15.84 24.05 -0.68
C THR A 286 14.39 24.52 -0.61
N SER A 287 14.00 25.20 0.47
CA SER A 287 12.76 26.00 0.54
C SER A 287 13.06 27.48 0.29
#